data_AF-K9T8C2-F1
#
_entry.id   AF-K9T8C2-F1
#
_cell.length_a   1.000
_cell.length_b   1.000
_cell.length_c   1.000
_cell.angle_alpha   90.00
_cell.angle_beta   90.00
_cell.angle_gamma   90.00
#
_symmetry.space_group_name_H-M   'P 1'
#
loop_
_entity.id
_entity.type
_entity.pdbx_description
1 polymer ?
#
loop_
_entity_poly.entity_id
_entity_poly.type
_entity_poly.pdbx_seq_one_letter_code
_entity_poly.pdbx_strand_id
1 'polypeptide(L)'
;MANIRSFKELRVWQNAIDTAMTIFELIKSFPIEERYSLSDQIRRSTRSVAANISEAWRKRRYPAAFVSKLNDAESEASETHSPNDELRKMTNSQSPLLHPCRHQRTW
;
A
#
# COMPACT_ATOMS: atom_id res chain seq x y z
N MET A 1 -10.09 6.40 28.57
CA MET A 1 -9.37 6.32 27.29
C MET A 1 -8.24 5.33 27.45
N ALA A 2 -8.11 4.35 26.54
CA ALA A 2 -7.04 3.37 26.61
C ALA A 2 -5.68 4.09 26.59
N ASN A 3 -4.83 3.83 27.58
CA ASN A 3 -3.47 4.35 27.61
C ASN A 3 -2.68 3.54 26.59
N ILE A 4 -2.48 4.11 25.41
CA ILE A 4 -1.74 3.50 24.31
C ILE A 4 -0.30 3.32 24.79
N ARG A 5 0.13 2.07 25.00
CA ARG A 5 1.48 1.76 25.52
C ARG A 5 2.49 1.52 24.41
N SER A 6 2.02 1.12 23.24
CA SER A 6 2.84 0.78 22.08
C SER A 6 2.32 1.41 20.79
N PHE A 7 3.22 1.70 19.85
CA PHE A 7 2.86 2.15 18.50
C PHE A 7 1.99 1.12 17.76
N LYS A 8 2.01 -0.16 18.17
CA LYS A 8 1.16 -1.23 17.60
C LYS A 8 -0.32 -1.07 17.95
N GLU A 9 -0.63 -0.34 19.01
CA GLU A 9 -2.00 -0.03 19.43
C GLU A 9 -2.58 1.17 18.66
N LEU A 10 -1.76 1.85 17.85
CA LEU A 10 -2.23 2.91 16.97
C LEU A 10 -3.09 2.33 15.86
N ARG A 11 -4.32 2.86 15.71
CA ARG A 11 -5.21 2.50 14.61
C ARG A 11 -4.57 2.71 13.24
N VAL A 12 -3.78 3.77 13.07
CA VAL A 12 -3.06 4.03 11.82
C VAL A 12 -2.03 2.93 11.51
N TRP A 13 -1.36 2.39 12.53
CA TRP A 13 -0.43 1.27 12.35
C TRP A 13 -1.17 -0.01 11.98
N GLN A 14 -2.29 -0.31 12.64
CA GLN A 14 -3.13 -1.47 12.32
C GLN A 14 -3.66 -1.38 10.89
N ASN A 15 -4.22 -0.24 10.49
CA ASN A 15 -4.72 -0.01 9.14
C ASN A 15 -3.63 -0.16 8.07
N ALA A 16 -2.41 0.29 8.34
CA ALA A 16 -1.29 0.14 7.41
C ALA A 16 -0.91 -1.34 7.21
N ILE A 17 -0.89 -2.13 8.28
CA ILE A 17 -0.64 -3.57 8.21
C ILE A 17 -1.78 -4.30 7.50
N ASP A 18 -3.04 -3.97 7.80
CA ASP A 18 -4.20 -4.58 7.15
C ASP A 18 -4.24 -4.29 5.65
N THR A 19 -3.89 -3.05 5.26
CA THR A 19 -3.77 -2.66 3.85
C THR A 19 -2.67 -3.47 3.16
N ALA A 20 -1.49 -3.58 3.79
CA ALA A 20 -0.39 -4.36 3.24
C ALA A 20 -0.76 -5.85 3.06
N MET A 21 -1.48 -6.44 4.01
CA MET A 21 -1.99 -7.81 3.91
C MET A 21 -2.99 -7.97 2.77
N THR A 22 -3.91 -7.01 2.60
CA THR A 22 -4.88 -7.02 1.50
C THR A 22 -4.17 -6.99 0.14
N ILE A 23 -3.17 -6.12 -0.01
CA ILE A 23 -2.41 -6.01 -1.26
C ILE A 23 -1.55 -7.28 -1.49
N PHE A 24 -0.99 -7.86 -0.42
CA PHE A 24 -0.25 -9.12 -0.52
C PHE A 24 -1.12 -10.27 -1.03
N GLU A 25 -2.37 -10.38 -0.57
CA GLU A 25 -3.31 -11.38 -1.09
C GLU A 25 -3.66 -11.12 -2.56
N LEU A 26 -3.83 -9.85 -2.96
CA LEU A 26 -4.04 -9.48 -4.38
C LEU A 26 -2.85 -9.88 -5.26
N ILE A 27 -1.62 -9.73 -4.76
CA ILE A 27 -0.41 -10.04 -5.54
C ILE A 27 -0.21 -11.55 -5.75
N LYS A 28 -0.78 -12.40 -4.90
CA LYS A 28 -0.66 -13.86 -5.07
C LYS A 28 -1.26 -14.36 -6.38
N SER A 29 -2.23 -13.65 -6.97
CA SER A 29 -2.85 -14.03 -8.25
C SER A 29 -2.06 -13.59 -9.49
N PHE A 30 -0.98 -12.82 -9.33
CA PHE A 30 -0.18 -12.33 -10.44
C PHE A 30 0.86 -13.35 -10.92
N PRO A 31 1.26 -13.28 -12.20
CA PRO A 31 2.36 -14.08 -12.73
C PRO A 31 3.67 -13.80 -11.96
N ILE A 32 4.54 -14.81 -11.90
CA ILE A 32 5.67 -14.82 -10.97
C ILE A 32 6.66 -13.67 -11.19
N GLU A 33 6.79 -13.19 -12.44
CA GLU A 33 7.68 -12.10 -12.84
C GLU A 33 7.27 -10.76 -12.23
N GLU A 34 5.98 -10.41 -12.32
CA GLU A 34 5.42 -9.17 -11.76
C GLU A 34 5.26 -9.25 -10.24
N ARG A 35 4.99 -10.46 -9.73
CA ARG A 35 4.80 -10.73 -8.30
C ARG A 35 6.00 -10.31 -7.47
N TYR A 36 7.23 -10.58 -7.93
CA TYR A 36 8.43 -10.23 -7.18
C TYR A 36 8.67 -8.72 -7.11
N SER A 37 8.47 -8.00 -8.22
CA SER A 37 8.64 -6.53 -8.26
C SER A 37 7.64 -5.84 -7.34
N LEU A 38 6.36 -6.19 -7.44
CA LEU A 38 5.29 -5.59 -6.65
C LEU A 38 5.41 -5.95 -5.17
N SER A 39 5.69 -7.22 -4.85
CA SER A 39 5.88 -7.67 -3.46
C SER A 39 7.02 -6.92 -2.77
N ASP A 40 8.13 -6.68 -3.47
CA ASP A 40 9.26 -5.97 -2.88
C ASP A 40 8.97 -4.48 -2.66
N GLN A 41 8.25 -3.82 -3.59
CA GLN A 41 7.81 -2.43 -3.43
C GLN A 41 6.90 -2.26 -2.20
N ILE A 42 5.89 -3.11 -2.03
CA ILE A 42 4.97 -3.05 -0.89
C ILE A 42 5.66 -3.35 0.42
N ARG A 43 6.58 -4.33 0.42
CA ARG A 43 7.35 -4.63 1.63
C ARG A 43 8.21 -3.45 2.05
N ARG A 44 8.79 -2.71 1.09
CA ARG A 44 9.59 -1.50 1.37
C ARG A 44 8.71 -0.35 1.87
N SER A 45 7.60 -0.04 1.19
CA SER A 45 6.72 1.06 1.60
C SER A 45 6.08 0.81 2.97
N THR A 46 5.58 -0.40 3.22
CA THR A 46 4.97 -0.79 4.51
C THR A 46 5.97 -0.68 5.67
N ARG A 47 7.23 -1.08 5.44
CA ARG A 47 8.29 -0.95 6.46
C ARG A 47 8.60 0.51 6.74
N SER A 48 8.62 1.37 5.73
CA SER A 48 8.87 2.81 5.88
C SER A 48 7.74 3.49 6.68
N VAL A 49 6.47 3.22 6.35
CA VAL A 49 5.30 3.69 7.13
C VAL A 49 5.38 3.26 8.59
N ALA A 50 5.67 1.98 8.86
CA ALA A 50 5.80 1.46 10.22
C ALA A 50 6.98 2.12 10.99
N ALA A 51 8.11 2.35 10.32
CA ALA A 51 9.26 3.03 10.89
C ALA A 51 8.92 4.48 11.25
N ASN A 52 8.32 5.24 10.33
CA ASN A 52 7.92 6.63 10.54
C ASN A 52 6.91 6.77 11.70
N ILE A 53 5.91 5.88 11.78
CA ILE A 53 4.95 5.86 12.91
C ILE A 53 5.67 5.56 14.24
N SER A 54 6.59 4.59 14.25
CA SER A 54 7.35 4.25 15.47
C SER A 54 8.24 5.40 15.95
N GLU A 55 8.82 6.16 15.01
CA GLU A 55 9.68 7.30 15.29
C GLU A 55 8.87 8.50 15.77
N ALA A 56 7.72 8.77 15.14
CA ALA A 56 6.75 9.75 15.60
C ALA A 56 6.32 9.44 17.05
N TRP A 57 5.97 8.19 17.35
CA TRP A 57 5.57 7.77 18.71
C TRP A 57 6.63 8.06 19.78
N ARG A 58 7.92 7.93 19.44
CA ARG A 58 9.05 8.27 20.33
C ARG A 58 9.23 9.78 20.49
N LYS A 59 8.97 10.56 19.43
CA LYS A 59 9.08 12.03 19.40
C LYS A 59 7.84 12.76 19.90
N ARG A 60 6.82 12.06 20.44
CA ARG A 60 5.55 12.63 20.93
C ARG A 60 5.64 13.78 21.94
N ARG A 61 6.81 13.97 22.58
CA ARG A 61 7.06 15.09 23.51
C ARG A 61 7.29 16.43 22.80
N TYR A 62 7.56 16.41 21.49
CA TYR A 62 7.83 17.59 20.68
C TYR A 62 6.79 17.72 19.57
N PRO A 63 5.79 18.61 19.70
CA PRO A 63 4.63 18.67 18.80
C PRO A 63 5.00 18.88 17.33
N ALA A 64 5.94 19.80 17.05
CA ALA A 64 6.37 20.09 15.68
C ALA A 64 7.06 18.89 15.01
N ALA A 65 7.97 18.22 15.73
CA ALA A 65 8.66 17.03 15.24
C ALA A 65 7.71 15.83 15.10
N PHE A 66 6.68 15.75 15.94
CA PHE A 66 5.65 14.73 15.87
C PHE A 66 4.78 14.90 14.61
N VAL A 67 4.28 16.11 14.34
CA VAL A 67 3.46 16.41 13.16
C VAL A 67 4.27 16.21 11.87
N SER A 68 5.51 16.72 11.81
CA SER A 68 6.38 16.53 10.64
C SER A 68 6.55 15.04 10.30
N LYS A 69 6.77 14.20 11.31
CA LYS A 69 7.01 12.77 11.10
C LYS A 69 5.73 12.00 10.74
N LEU A 70 4.56 12.51 11.13
CA LEU A 70 3.28 11.99 10.67
C LEU A 70 3.01 12.35 9.20
N ASN A 71 3.37 13.56 8.77
CA ASN A 71 3.28 13.95 7.36
C ASN A 71 4.20 13.08 6.49
N ASP A 72 5.41 12.77 6.97
CA ASP A 72 6.30 11.82 6.27
C ASP A 72 5.64 10.43 6.14
N ALA A 73 4.99 9.94 7.20
CA ALA A 73 4.27 8.67 7.16
C ALA A 73 3.07 8.69 6.20
N GLU A 74 2.38 9.83 6.10
CA GLU A 74 1.26 10.04 5.17
C GLU A 74 1.72 10.08 3.71
N SER A 75 2.82 10.77 3.42
CA SER A 75 3.45 10.76 2.09
C SER A 75 3.78 9.34 1.64
N GLU A 76 4.42 8.55 2.52
CA GLU A 76 4.77 7.16 2.21
C GLU A 76 3.54 6.24 2.06
N ALA A 77 2.47 6.53 2.80
CA ALA A 77 1.20 5.82 2.65
C ALA A 77 0.52 6.15 1.30
N SER A 78 0.63 7.40 0.84
CA SER A 78 0.18 7.80 -0.50
C SER A 78 0.98 7.10 -1.61
N GLU A 79 2.29 6.89 -1.41
CA GLU A 79 3.08 6.09 -2.35
C GLU A 79 2.64 4.63 -2.40
N THR A 80 2.10 4.08 -1.30
CA THR A 80 1.51 2.72 -1.28
C THR A 80 0.17 2.65 -1.99
N HIS A 81 -0.55 3.78 -2.16
CA HIS A 81 -1.77 3.84 -2.97
C HIS A 81 -1.46 3.63 -4.47
N SER A 82 -0.31 4.10 -4.96
CA SER A 82 0.08 3.96 -6.37
C SER A 82 0.15 2.50 -6.84
N PRO A 83 0.82 1.55 -6.12
CA PRO A 83 0.72 0.13 -6.42
C PRO A 83 -0.70 -0.41 -6.36
N ASN A 84 -1.55 0.05 -5.45
CA ASN A 84 -2.93 -0.43 -5.32
C ASN A 84 -3.80 0.02 -6.51
N ASP A 85 -3.61 1.25 -6.99
CA ASP A 85 -4.23 1.75 -8.20
C ASP A 85 -3.70 1.06 -9.46
N GLU A 86 -2.41 0.73 -9.49
CA GLU A 86 -1.80 -0.04 -10.58
C GLU A 86 -2.34 -1.47 -10.63
N LEU A 87 -2.43 -2.14 -9.47
CA LEU A 87 -3.07 -3.45 -9.31
C LEU A 87 -4.55 -3.42 -9.72
N ARG A 88 -5.29 -2.35 -9.40
CA ARG A 88 -6.68 -2.16 -9.85
C ARG A 88 -6.79 -1.99 -11.36
N LYS A 89 -5.86 -1.27 -11.99
CA LYS A 89 -5.80 -1.15 -13.46
C LYS A 89 -5.49 -2.48 -14.12
N MET A 90 -4.55 -3.25 -13.57
CA MET A 90 -4.15 -4.56 -14.10
C MET A 90 -5.23 -5.64 -13.89
N THR A 91 -5.95 -5.62 -12.77
CA THR A 91 -7.10 -6.53 -12.54
C THR A 91 -8.29 -6.20 -13.44
N ASN A 92 -8.58 -4.91 -13.67
CA ASN A 92 -9.64 -4.50 -14.60
C ASN A 92 -9.29 -4.73 -16.08
N SER A 93 -8.01 -4.72 -16.47
CA SER A 93 -7.59 -5.02 -17.85
C SER A 93 -7.60 -6.52 -18.17
N GLN A 94 -7.59 -7.39 -17.15
CA GLN A 94 -7.73 -8.84 -17.31
C GLN A 94 -9.17 -9.36 -17.35
N SER A 95 -10.21 -8.50 -17.38
CA SER A 95 -11.58 -8.95 -17.68
C SER A 95 -11.76 -9.12 -19.20
N PRO A 96 -11.81 -10.34 -19.75
CA PRO A 96 -11.90 -10.58 -21.20
C PRO A 96 -13.36 -10.72 -21.65
N LEU A 97 -14.28 -9.93 -21.10
CA LEU A 97 -15.69 -9.93 -21.52
C LEU A 97 -16.18 -8.52 -21.84
N LEU A 98 -15.79 -8.03 -23.02
CA LEU A 98 -16.64 -7.27 -23.97
C LEU A 98 -15.80 -6.65 -25.10
N HIS A 99 -15.09 -7.47 -25.89
CA HIS A 99 -14.80 -7.10 -27.27
C HIS A 99 -14.95 -8.34 -28.15
N PRO A 100 -16.06 -8.51 -28.89
CA PRO A 100 -16.08 -9.48 -29.96
C PRO A 100 -15.07 -9.03 -31.01
N CYS A 101 -14.04 -9.85 -31.15
CA CYS A 101 -13.08 -9.82 -32.25
C CYS A 101 -13.86 -9.84 -33.57
N ARG A 102 -14.04 -8.69 -34.22
CA ARG A 102 -14.45 -8.66 -35.64
C ARG A 102 -13.21 -8.39 -36.48
N HIS A 103 -12.57 -9.50 -36.85
CA HIS A 103 -11.98 -9.63 -38.17
C HIS A 103 -12.93 -9.05 -39.22
N GLN A 104 -12.52 -7.97 -39.89
CA GLN A 104 -12.75 -7.81 -41.32
C GLN A 104 -11.51 -7.15 -41.94
N ARG A 105 -10.66 -8.01 -42.51
CA ARG A 105 -9.82 -7.71 -43.66
C ARG A 105 -10.70 -7.87 -44.92
N THR A 106 -10.28 -7.22 -46.02
CA THR A 106 -10.83 -7.27 -47.40
C THR A 106 -12.05 -6.36 -47.62
N TRP A 107 -12.09 -5.36 -48.50
CA TRP A 107 -11.23 -4.90 -49.62
C TRP A 107 -10.99 -3.39 -49.54
#